data_AF-A0A527HBM9-F1
#
_entry.id   AF-A0A527HBM9-F1
#
_cell.length_a   1.000
_cell.length_b   1.000
_cell.length_c   1.000
_cell.angle_alpha   90.00
_cell.angle_beta   90.00
_cell.angle_gamma   90.00
#
_symmetry.space_group_name_H-M   'P 1'
#
loop_
_entity.id
_entity.type
_entity.pdbx_description
1 polymer ?
#
loop_
_entity_poly.entity_id
_entity_poly.type
_entity_poly.pdbx_seq_one_letter_code
_entity_poly.pdbx_strand_id
1 'polypeptide(L)'
;MSLSGKRILLIIGGGIAAYKALDLIRRLRERGAAVRVVMTSAAQEFITTLSAGALSADHVFTELFDRQDEHDVGHIRLSRETDLLVVAPATADLMAKLANGHANDLASTVLIATDKPVLMAPAMNPRMWAHPATRRNRATLQKDRVTFVGPARGEMAESNEAGEGRMAEPLEIVAAIEAL
;
A
#
# COMPACT_ATOMS: atom_id res chain seq x y z
N MET A 1 -14.53 7.04 17.41
CA MET A 1 -14.31 6.21 16.20
C MET A 1 -13.08 5.35 16.45
N SER A 2 -13.03 4.12 15.90
CA SER A 2 -12.00 3.11 16.23
C SER A 2 -10.57 3.51 15.84
N LEU A 3 -10.40 4.37 14.84
CA LEU A 3 -9.09 4.84 14.35
C LEU A 3 -8.87 6.34 14.59
N SER A 4 -9.62 6.94 15.52
CA SER A 4 -9.56 8.37 15.79
C SER A 4 -8.14 8.82 16.14
N GLY A 5 -7.59 9.74 15.36
CA GLY A 5 -6.25 10.29 15.58
C GLY A 5 -5.11 9.45 15.00
N LYS A 6 -5.39 8.27 14.42
CA LYS A 6 -4.37 7.46 13.73
C LYS A 6 -4.03 8.11 12.38
N ARG A 7 -2.74 8.34 12.11
CA ARG A 7 -2.23 8.84 10.83
C ARG A 7 -1.73 7.67 10.00
N ILE A 8 -2.32 7.46 8.84
CA ILE A 8 -2.03 6.35 7.94
C ILE A 8 -1.45 6.91 6.65
N LEU A 9 -0.29 6.41 6.27
CA LEU A 9 0.27 6.60 4.94
C LEU A 9 -0.11 5.41 4.07
N LEU A 10 -1.02 5.64 3.13
CA LEU A 10 -1.48 4.64 2.19
C LEU A 10 -0.63 4.71 0.92
N ILE A 11 0.17 3.67 0.68
CA ILE A 11 0.95 3.48 -0.53
C ILE A 11 0.15 2.60 -1.50
N ILE A 12 -0.17 3.11 -2.68
CA ILE A 12 -0.96 2.41 -3.69
C ILE A 12 -0.01 1.93 -4.80
N GLY A 13 0.07 0.61 -4.97
CA GLY A 13 0.84 -0.03 -6.05
C GLY A 13 0.06 -0.18 -7.35
N GLY A 14 0.78 -0.43 -8.45
CA GLY A 14 0.21 -0.59 -9.79
C GLY A 14 -0.35 -1.97 -10.06
N GLY A 15 -1.66 -2.12 -9.93
CA GLY A 15 -2.38 -3.33 -10.34
C GLY A 15 -3.88 -3.07 -10.35
N ILE A 16 -4.64 -3.96 -11.00
CA ILE A 16 -6.10 -3.77 -11.17
C ILE A 16 -6.83 -3.55 -9.86
N ALA A 17 -6.34 -4.09 -8.74
CA ALA A 17 -6.94 -3.90 -7.42
C ALA A 17 -6.79 -2.47 -6.85
N ALA A 18 -6.06 -1.56 -7.51
CA ALA A 18 -5.89 -0.17 -7.07
C ALA A 18 -7.22 0.57 -6.86
N TYR A 19 -8.28 0.28 -7.63
CA TYR A 19 -9.59 0.89 -7.41
C TYR A 19 -10.16 0.58 -6.02
N LYS A 20 -9.82 -0.56 -5.41
CA LYS A 20 -10.24 -0.91 -4.04
C LYS A 20 -9.63 0.01 -2.99
N ALA A 21 -8.47 0.60 -3.28
CA ALA A 21 -7.82 1.55 -2.39
C ALA A 21 -8.67 2.83 -2.21
N LEU A 22 -9.47 3.21 -3.20
CA LEU A 22 -10.39 4.34 -3.10
C LEU A 22 -11.47 4.09 -2.03
N ASP A 23 -12.09 2.90 -2.02
CA ASP A 23 -13.04 2.56 -0.94
C ASP A 23 -12.33 2.44 0.40
N LEU A 24 -11.12 1.87 0.44
CA LEU A 24 -10.30 1.78 1.66
C LEU A 24 -10.06 3.16 2.29
N ILE A 25 -9.67 4.18 1.51
CA ILE A 25 -9.50 5.56 2.00
C ILE A 25 -10.77 6.02 2.70
N ARG A 26 -11.93 5.85 2.05
CA ARG A 26 -13.23 6.24 2.62
C ARG A 26 -13.52 5.50 3.93
N ARG A 27 -13.31 4.17 3.97
CA ARG A 27 -13.57 3.36 5.18
C ARG A 27 -12.70 3.74 6.37
N LEU A 28 -11.44 4.11 6.12
CA LEU A 28 -10.50 4.57 7.14
C LEU A 28 -10.91 5.93 7.69
N ARG A 29 -11.30 6.87 6.82
CA ARG A 29 -11.75 8.21 7.23
C ARG A 29 -13.08 8.18 7.98
N GLU A 30 -14.02 7.33 7.57
CA GLU A 30 -15.27 7.07 8.31
C GLU A 30 -15.01 6.61 9.76
N ARG A 31 -13.81 6.06 10.03
CA ARG A 31 -13.35 5.63 11.36
C ARG A 31 -12.41 6.62 12.05
N GLY A 32 -12.25 7.81 11.48
CA GLY A 32 -11.51 8.92 12.10
C GLY A 32 -10.01 8.89 11.88
N ALA A 33 -9.50 8.04 10.99
CA ALA A 33 -8.10 8.08 10.58
C ALA A 33 -7.82 9.27 9.65
N ALA A 34 -6.67 9.90 9.82
CA ALA A 34 -6.10 10.79 8.80
C ALA A 34 -5.36 9.92 7.78
N VAL A 35 -5.68 10.06 6.49
CA VAL A 35 -5.11 9.23 5.43
C VAL A 35 -4.38 10.12 4.44
N ARG A 36 -3.07 9.92 4.32
CA ARG A 36 -2.24 10.53 3.28
C ARG A 36 -1.86 9.47 2.26
N VAL A 37 -1.76 9.84 0.99
CA VAL A 37 -1.61 8.87 -0.10
C VAL A 37 -0.29 9.07 -0.83
N VAL A 38 0.41 7.97 -1.08
CA VAL A 38 1.50 7.88 -2.06
C VAL A 38 1.04 6.96 -3.19
N MET A 39 1.13 7.41 -4.43
CA MET A 39 0.82 6.58 -5.60
C MET A 39 2.09 6.31 -6.40
N THR A 40 2.35 5.05 -6.75
CA THR A 40 3.39 4.77 -7.73
C THR A 40 2.95 5.24 -9.12
N SER A 41 3.87 5.47 -10.04
CA SER A 41 3.54 5.79 -11.44
C SER A 41 2.63 4.72 -12.05
N ALA A 42 2.85 3.44 -11.75
CA ALA A 42 1.99 2.35 -12.22
C ALA A 42 0.59 2.35 -11.58
N ALA A 43 0.38 2.90 -10.37
CA ALA A 43 -0.95 3.05 -9.80
C ALA A 43 -1.77 4.14 -10.50
N GLN A 44 -1.09 5.19 -10.98
CA GLN A 44 -1.70 6.31 -11.70
C GLN A 44 -2.31 5.89 -13.05
N GLU A 45 -1.88 4.77 -13.62
CA GLU A 45 -2.47 4.16 -14.82
C GLU A 45 -3.83 3.48 -14.54
N PHE A 46 -4.14 3.15 -13.28
CA PHE A 46 -5.39 2.47 -12.90
C PHE A 46 -6.41 3.41 -12.25
N ILE A 47 -5.94 4.38 -11.46
CA ILE A 47 -6.78 5.35 -10.75
C ILE A 47 -6.12 6.73 -10.79
N THR A 48 -6.90 7.80 -10.65
CA THR A 48 -6.35 9.16 -10.73
C THR A 48 -5.97 9.72 -9.36
N THR A 49 -4.93 10.56 -9.33
CA THR A 49 -4.55 11.36 -8.15
C THR A 49 -5.71 12.24 -7.66
N LEU A 50 -6.52 12.78 -8.58
CA LEU A 50 -7.73 13.54 -8.26
C LEU A 50 -8.74 12.73 -7.41
N SER A 51 -8.99 11.46 -7.78
CA SER A 51 -9.93 10.61 -7.04
C SER A 51 -9.40 10.27 -5.65
N ALA A 52 -8.11 9.92 -5.56
CA ALA A 52 -7.46 9.62 -4.29
C ALA A 52 -7.45 10.86 -3.37
N GLY A 53 -7.08 12.03 -3.91
CA GLY A 53 -7.00 13.30 -3.17
C GLY A 53 -8.35 13.81 -2.67
N ALA A 54 -9.40 13.70 -3.51
CA ALA A 54 -10.76 14.06 -3.10
C ALA A 54 -11.26 13.17 -1.95
N LEU A 55 -10.94 11.87 -1.99
CA LEU A 55 -11.35 10.92 -0.95
C LEU A 55 -10.49 11.02 0.31
N SER A 56 -9.20 11.31 0.22
CA SER A 56 -8.32 11.53 1.38
C SER A 56 -8.57 12.89 2.03
N ALA A 57 -9.02 13.87 1.26
CA ALA A 57 -9.00 15.30 1.61
C ALA A 57 -7.60 15.78 2.03
N ASP A 58 -6.56 15.23 1.39
CA ASP A 58 -5.15 15.59 1.59
C ASP A 58 -4.38 15.48 0.25
N HIS A 59 -3.17 16.02 0.20
CA HIS A 59 -2.26 15.92 -0.94
C HIS A 59 -1.89 14.47 -1.26
N VAL A 60 -1.74 14.18 -2.55
CA VAL A 60 -1.33 12.87 -3.07
C VAL A 60 0.07 13.00 -3.62
N PHE A 61 1.01 12.28 -3.02
CA PHE A 61 2.41 12.30 -3.41
C PHE A 61 2.68 11.23 -4.47
N THR A 62 3.44 11.57 -5.50
CA THR A 62 3.68 10.67 -6.64
C THR A 62 5.17 10.46 -6.93
N GLU A 63 5.95 11.53 -6.87
CA GLU A 63 7.35 11.52 -7.31
C GLU A 63 8.32 11.71 -6.15
N LEU A 64 9.48 11.06 -6.24
CA LEU A 64 10.53 11.19 -5.23
C LEU A 64 11.17 12.58 -5.23
N PHE A 65 11.26 13.19 -6.42
CA PHE A 65 11.93 14.46 -6.68
C PHE A 65 10.95 15.53 -7.15
N ASP A 66 9.88 15.76 -6.39
CA ASP A 66 8.97 16.87 -6.65
C ASP A 66 9.46 18.12 -5.92
N ARG A 67 9.85 19.16 -6.67
CA ARG A 67 10.33 20.45 -6.12
C ARG A 67 9.31 21.14 -5.22
N GLN A 68 8.01 20.90 -5.42
CA GLN A 68 6.96 21.46 -4.57
C GLN A 68 6.89 20.74 -3.21
N ASP A 69 7.21 19.44 -3.19
CA ASP A 69 7.17 18.61 -1.98
C ASP A 69 8.56 18.47 -1.29
N GLU A 70 9.64 18.86 -1.97
CA GLU A 70 11.04 18.73 -1.50
C GLU A 70 11.48 19.76 -0.46
N HIS A 71 10.64 20.73 -0.09
CA HIS A 71 11.05 21.85 0.77
C HIS A 71 11.59 21.43 2.16
N ASP A 72 11.40 20.16 2.60
CA ASP A 72 11.92 19.64 3.88
C ASP A 72 12.27 18.12 3.86
N VAL A 73 12.74 17.58 2.73
CA VAL A 73 13.01 16.12 2.58
C VAL A 73 11.73 15.28 2.72
N GLY A 74 10.83 15.43 1.74
CA GLY A 74 9.45 14.92 1.78
C GLY A 74 9.31 13.46 2.22
N HIS A 75 10.14 12.54 1.73
CA HIS A 75 10.04 11.11 2.08
C HIS A 75 10.33 10.80 3.56
N ILE A 76 11.30 11.49 4.19
CA ILE A 76 11.59 11.30 5.63
C ILE A 76 10.45 11.84 6.48
N ARG A 77 9.92 13.01 6.10
CA ARG A 77 8.82 13.64 6.82
C ARG A 77 7.53 12.82 6.74
N LEU A 78 7.19 12.30 5.55
CA LEU A 78 6.06 11.40 5.35
C LEU A 78 6.10 10.18 6.27
N SER A 79 7.27 9.58 6.41
CA SER A 79 7.50 8.46 7.32
C SER A 79 7.32 8.85 8.80
N ARG A 80 7.89 9.99 9.22
CA ARG A 80 7.84 10.46 10.63
C ARG A 80 6.47 10.93 11.09
N GLU A 81 5.68 11.52 10.19
CA GLU A 81 4.35 12.06 10.48
C GLU A 81 3.24 10.99 10.46
N THR A 82 3.62 9.73 10.30
CA THR A 82 2.70 8.61 10.15
C THR A 82 2.84 7.65 11.33
N ASP A 83 1.73 7.03 11.74
CA ASP A 83 1.71 6.03 12.81
C ASP A 83 1.72 4.59 12.23
N LEU A 84 1.23 4.42 11.00
CA LEU A 84 1.19 3.14 10.27
C LEU A 84 1.32 3.35 8.76
N LEU A 85 2.18 2.56 8.10
CA LEU A 85 2.21 2.47 6.63
C LEU A 85 1.34 1.30 6.17
N VAL A 86 0.51 1.55 5.16
CA VAL A 86 -0.33 0.52 4.53
C VAL A 86 -0.02 0.47 3.04
N VAL A 87 0.33 -0.69 2.51
CA VAL A 87 0.54 -0.89 1.06
C VAL A 87 -0.61 -1.68 0.48
N ALA A 88 -1.42 -1.04 -0.37
CA ALA A 88 -2.69 -1.59 -0.83
C ALA A 88 -3.06 -1.03 -2.22
N PRO A 89 -2.91 -1.81 -3.31
CA PRO A 89 -2.34 -3.15 -3.35
C PRO A 89 -0.82 -3.18 -3.15
N ALA A 90 -0.31 -4.17 -2.44
CA ALA A 90 1.11 -4.53 -2.43
C ALA A 90 1.41 -5.46 -3.61
N THR A 91 2.03 -4.91 -4.67
CA THR A 91 2.41 -5.67 -5.86
C THR A 91 3.64 -6.53 -5.61
N ALA A 92 3.87 -7.52 -6.47
CA ALA A 92 5.10 -8.31 -6.42
C ALA A 92 6.37 -7.44 -6.52
N ASP A 93 6.32 -6.36 -7.32
CA ASP A 93 7.41 -5.40 -7.47
C ASP A 93 7.71 -4.63 -6.17
N LEU A 94 6.67 -4.06 -5.52
CA LEU A 94 6.86 -3.34 -4.25
C LEU A 94 7.37 -4.27 -3.15
N MET A 95 6.86 -5.50 -3.08
CA MET A 95 7.37 -6.52 -2.15
C MET A 95 8.83 -6.87 -2.45
N ALA A 96 9.20 -7.01 -3.72
CA ALA A 96 10.57 -7.28 -4.11
C ALA A 96 11.51 -6.11 -3.77
N LYS A 97 11.09 -4.87 -4.02
CA LYS A 97 11.86 -3.67 -3.69
C LYS A 97 12.17 -3.60 -2.21
N LEU A 98 11.14 -3.72 -1.35
CA LEU A 98 11.35 -3.65 0.09
C LEU A 98 12.20 -4.82 0.60
N ALA A 99 11.93 -6.05 0.16
CA ALA A 99 12.66 -7.24 0.62
C ALA A 99 14.15 -7.23 0.26
N ASN A 100 14.56 -6.43 -0.73
CA ASN A 100 15.94 -6.36 -1.22
C ASN A 100 16.57 -4.97 -1.03
N GLY A 101 15.92 -4.06 -0.30
CA GLY A 101 16.50 -2.76 0.04
C GLY A 101 16.54 -1.73 -1.10
N HIS A 102 15.66 -1.85 -2.11
CA HIS A 102 15.59 -0.87 -3.20
C HIS A 102 14.77 0.36 -2.79
N ALA A 103 15.27 1.54 -3.16
CA ALA A 103 14.67 2.85 -2.86
C ALA A 103 14.83 3.80 -4.05
N ASN A 104 14.21 3.47 -5.19
CA ASN A 104 14.36 4.21 -6.45
C ASN A 104 13.11 4.99 -6.88
N ASP A 105 12.02 4.88 -6.13
CA ASP A 105 10.80 5.69 -6.27
C ASP A 105 10.32 6.14 -4.88
N LEU A 106 9.36 7.07 -4.81
CA LEU A 106 8.90 7.62 -3.53
C LEU A 106 8.35 6.52 -2.60
N ALA A 107 7.54 5.61 -3.14
CA ALA A 107 6.91 4.53 -2.38
C ALA A 107 7.95 3.62 -1.71
N SER A 108 8.91 3.11 -2.48
CA SER A 108 9.99 2.25 -1.98
C SER A 108 10.93 2.99 -1.04
N THR A 109 11.21 4.27 -1.30
CA THR A 109 12.06 5.11 -0.44
C THR A 109 11.42 5.32 0.93
N VAL A 110 10.12 5.63 0.98
CA VAL A 110 9.39 5.81 2.25
C VAL A 110 9.31 4.49 3.02
N LEU A 111 9.11 3.36 2.34
CA LEU A 111 9.08 2.04 2.97
C LEU A 111 10.43 1.65 3.60
N ILE A 112 11.55 2.02 2.98
CA ILE A 112 12.89 1.78 3.53
C ILE A 112 13.23 2.76 4.65
N ALA A 113 12.76 4.00 4.56
CA ALA A 113 13.07 5.07 5.51
C ALA A 113 12.21 5.05 6.79
N THR A 114 11.35 4.03 6.99
CA THR A 114 10.42 4.00 8.12
C THR A 114 10.87 3.14 9.29
N ASP A 115 10.57 3.63 10.49
CA ASP A 115 10.62 2.88 11.76
C ASP A 115 9.22 2.47 12.25
N LYS A 116 8.17 2.79 11.48
CA LYS A 116 6.78 2.54 11.83
C LYS A 116 6.34 1.15 11.38
N PRO A 117 5.28 0.58 12.00
CA PRO A 117 4.68 -0.65 11.51
C PRO A 117 4.28 -0.55 10.02
N VAL A 118 4.42 -1.65 9.30
CA VAL A 118 4.03 -1.77 7.89
C VAL A 118 3.04 -2.91 7.73
N LEU A 119 1.88 -2.61 7.13
CA LEU A 119 0.88 -3.58 6.72
C LEU A 119 0.82 -3.66 5.20
N MET A 120 0.95 -4.84 4.62
CA MET A 120 0.82 -5.08 3.18
C MET A 120 -0.43 -5.89 2.86
N ALA A 121 -1.20 -5.45 1.87
CA ALA A 121 -2.34 -6.16 1.30
C ALA A 121 -1.98 -6.64 -0.11
N PRO A 122 -1.42 -7.86 -0.29
CA PRO A 122 -0.91 -8.31 -1.58
C PRO A 122 -2.01 -8.45 -2.63
N ALA A 123 -1.68 -8.14 -3.88
CA ALA A 123 -2.57 -8.36 -5.02
C ALA A 123 -1.77 -8.70 -6.28
N MET A 124 -1.93 -9.92 -6.79
CA MET A 124 -1.29 -10.39 -8.02
C MET A 124 -1.90 -11.71 -8.49
N ASN A 125 -1.65 -12.07 -9.75
CA ASN A 125 -2.02 -13.36 -10.31
C ASN A 125 -1.58 -14.55 -9.41
N PRO A 126 -2.34 -15.66 -9.30
CA PRO A 126 -1.97 -16.77 -8.42
C PRO A 126 -0.62 -17.43 -8.80
N ARG A 127 -0.26 -17.43 -10.08
CA ARG A 127 1.06 -17.87 -10.54
C ARG A 127 2.17 -16.94 -10.04
N MET A 128 1.94 -15.63 -10.05
CA MET A 128 2.88 -14.66 -9.48
C MET A 128 2.99 -14.81 -7.96
N TRP A 129 1.88 -15.07 -7.27
CA TRP A 129 1.86 -15.29 -5.82
C TRP A 129 2.62 -16.56 -5.43
N ALA A 130 2.41 -17.65 -6.17
CA ALA A 130 3.10 -18.92 -5.95
C ALA A 130 4.57 -18.92 -6.41
N HIS A 131 5.01 -17.90 -7.15
CA HIS A 131 6.35 -17.84 -7.71
C HIS A 131 7.43 -17.89 -6.60
N PRO A 132 8.53 -18.65 -6.77
CA PRO A 132 9.56 -18.78 -5.74
C PRO A 132 10.16 -17.45 -5.26
N ALA A 133 10.30 -16.47 -6.15
CA ALA A 133 10.79 -15.14 -5.78
C ALA A 133 9.82 -14.40 -4.86
N THR A 134 8.52 -14.40 -5.17
CA THR A 134 7.48 -13.76 -4.35
C THR A 134 7.39 -14.41 -2.98
N ARG A 135 7.43 -15.75 -2.94
CA ARG A 135 7.44 -16.51 -1.67
C ARG A 135 8.66 -16.20 -0.81
N ARG A 136 9.85 -16.10 -1.42
CA ARG A 136 11.08 -15.71 -0.72
C ARG A 136 10.96 -14.28 -0.18
N ASN A 137 10.53 -13.33 -1.00
CA ASN A 137 10.38 -11.93 -0.60
C ASN A 137 9.37 -11.79 0.55
N ARG A 138 8.20 -12.44 0.46
CA ARG A 138 7.22 -12.50 1.55
C ARG A 138 7.86 -13.03 2.83
N ALA A 139 8.57 -14.14 2.77
CA ALA A 139 9.21 -14.73 3.94
C ALA A 139 10.28 -13.81 4.57
N THR A 140 11.05 -13.09 3.75
CA THR A 140 11.98 -12.05 4.21
C THR A 140 11.23 -10.92 4.92
N LEU A 141 10.21 -10.34 4.28
CA LEU A 141 9.43 -9.25 4.84
C LEU A 141 8.74 -9.63 6.17
N GLN A 142 8.25 -10.87 6.28
CA GLN A 142 7.69 -11.37 7.54
C GLN A 142 8.74 -11.46 8.65
N LYS A 143 9.98 -11.85 8.34
CA LYS A 143 11.10 -11.82 9.31
C LYS A 143 11.45 -10.38 9.71
N ASP A 144 11.32 -9.45 8.77
CA ASP A 144 11.51 -8.01 8.98
C ASP A 144 10.28 -7.34 9.64
N ARG A 145 9.34 -8.13 10.17
CA ARG A 145 8.14 -7.70 10.92
C ARG A 145 7.11 -6.92 10.11
N VAL A 146 7.11 -7.06 8.79
CA VAL A 146 6.01 -6.59 7.95
C VAL A 146 4.79 -7.50 8.16
N THR A 147 3.65 -6.89 8.49
CA THR A 147 2.38 -7.61 8.65
C THR A 147 1.68 -7.73 7.30
N PHE A 148 0.95 -8.82 7.08
CA PHE A 148 0.23 -9.07 5.84
C PHE A 148 -1.27 -9.30 6.11
N VAL A 149 -2.12 -8.79 5.23
CA VAL A 149 -3.55 -9.10 5.17
C VAL A 149 -3.90 -9.68 3.80
N GLY A 150 -4.42 -10.91 3.79
CA GLY A 150 -4.60 -11.68 2.57
C GLY A 150 -3.25 -12.15 1.96
N PRO A 151 -3.21 -12.39 0.63
CA PRO A 151 -4.29 -12.23 -0.34
C PRO A 151 -5.44 -13.22 -0.12
N ALA A 152 -6.63 -12.88 -0.59
CA ALA A 152 -7.79 -13.75 -0.62
C ALA A 152 -7.74 -14.70 -1.83
N ARG A 153 -8.55 -15.77 -1.76
CA ARG A 153 -8.81 -16.68 -2.87
C ARG A 153 -10.06 -16.24 -3.63
N GLY A 154 -10.02 -16.26 -4.96
CA GLY A 154 -11.20 -15.97 -5.79
C GLY A 154 -10.91 -16.04 -7.28
N GLU A 155 -11.92 -15.74 -8.08
CA GLU A 155 -11.74 -15.50 -9.52
C GLU A 155 -10.83 -14.29 -9.76
N MET A 156 -10.00 -14.40 -10.79
CA MET A 156 -9.05 -13.37 -11.18
C MET A 156 -9.58 -12.61 -12.40
N ALA A 157 -8.89 -11.53 -12.79
CA ALA A 157 -9.27 -10.76 -13.98
C ALA A 157 -9.17 -11.59 -15.28
N GLU A 158 -8.27 -12.58 -15.30
CA GLU A 158 -8.12 -13.54 -16.39
C GLU A 158 -9.06 -14.73 -16.20
N SER A 159 -9.81 -15.08 -17.24
CA SER A 159 -10.75 -16.21 -17.22
C SER A 159 -10.03 -17.52 -16.91
N ASN A 160 -10.63 -18.34 -16.03
CA ASN A 160 -10.14 -19.65 -15.59
C ASN A 160 -8.88 -19.63 -14.70
N GLU A 161 -8.51 -18.49 -14.13
CA GLU A 161 -7.34 -18.37 -13.24
C GLU A 161 -7.72 -18.19 -11.76
N ALA A 162 -8.76 -18.87 -11.30
CA ALA A 162 -9.17 -18.85 -9.90
C ALA A 162 -8.04 -19.33 -8.96
N GLY A 163 -7.73 -18.56 -7.93
CA GLY A 163 -6.64 -18.90 -7.03
C GLY A 163 -6.41 -17.87 -5.92
N GLU A 164 -5.37 -18.10 -5.13
CA GLU A 164 -4.91 -17.19 -4.08
C GLU A 164 -4.09 -16.06 -4.72
N GLY A 165 -4.48 -14.81 -4.51
CA GLY A 165 -3.82 -13.66 -5.14
C GLY A 165 -4.66 -12.40 -5.23
N ARG A 166 -5.96 -12.50 -4.96
CA ARG A 166 -6.87 -11.35 -4.93
C ARG A 166 -6.59 -10.49 -3.70
N MET A 167 -6.53 -9.17 -3.87
CA MET A 167 -6.42 -8.25 -2.74
C MET A 167 -7.57 -8.47 -1.74
N ALA A 168 -7.23 -8.53 -0.45
CA ALA A 168 -8.21 -8.52 0.63
C ALA A 168 -9.22 -7.37 0.44
N GLU A 169 -10.46 -7.58 0.87
CA GLU A 169 -11.48 -6.55 0.76
C GLU A 169 -11.16 -5.35 1.67
N PRO A 170 -11.55 -4.12 1.31
CA PRO A 170 -11.23 -2.93 2.07
C PRO A 170 -11.57 -3.04 3.57
N LEU A 171 -12.70 -3.66 3.92
CA LEU A 171 -13.09 -3.85 5.32
C LEU A 171 -12.22 -4.88 6.07
N GLU A 172 -11.67 -5.89 5.38
CA GLU A 172 -10.72 -6.83 5.99
C GLU A 172 -9.39 -6.12 6.29
N ILE A 173 -8.94 -5.24 5.39
CA ILE A 173 -7.75 -4.41 5.59
C ILE A 173 -7.97 -3.45 6.77
N VAL A 174 -9.14 -2.81 6.86
CA VAL A 174 -9.51 -1.97 7.99
C VAL A 174 -9.48 -2.74 9.31
N ALA A 175 -10.06 -3.94 9.35
CA ALA A 175 -10.03 -4.78 10.55
C ALA A 175 -8.59 -5.16 10.96
N ALA A 176 -7.72 -5.44 9.99
CA ALA A 176 -6.29 -5.68 10.26
C ALA A 176 -5.60 -4.42 10.81
N ILE A 177 -5.95 -3.22 10.34
CA ILE A 177 -5.41 -1.94 10.84
C ILE A 177 -5.88 -1.63 12.27
N GLU A 178 -7.12 -1.99 12.60
CA GLU A 178 -7.69 -1.83 13.95
C GLU A 178 -7.05 -2.78 14.98
N ALA A 179 -6.48 -3.90 14.53
CA ALA A 179 -5.79 -4.86 15.38
C ALA A 179 -4.29 -4.53 15.63
N LEU A 180 -3.76 -3.48 14.99
CA LEU A 180 -2.38 -2.98 15.12
C LEU A 180 -2.31 -1.73 16.01
#